data_AF-A0A2P6Q5S6-F1
#
_entry.id   AF-A0A2P6Q5S6-F1
#
_cell.length_a   1.000
_cell.length_b   1.000
_cell.length_c   1.000
_cell.angle_alpha   90.00
_cell.angle_beta   90.00
_cell.angle_gamma   90.00
#
_symmetry.space_group_name_H-M   'P 1'
#
loop_
_entity.id
_entity.type
_entity.pdbx_description
1 polymer ?
#
loop_
_entity_poly.entity_id
_entity_poly.type
_entity_poly.pdbx_seq_one_letter_code
_entity_poly.pdbx_strand_id
1 'polypeptide(L)'
;MKFDIHCSKAYYMEKTYYRNASSISNSCKALAILAGHTTQVAEMAFDYGKNLGLAFQLIDDVLDFSGTSSTSLGKGSLSDIRHGIITAPILFALEEFPQLGAVVEKGFDNPANMEIALDYLAKTNGIQRTRDLARKHANLAAKAIKSLPESEDESIRRSRMALRDLTNIVLTRTK
;
A
#
# COMPACT_ATOMS: atom_id res chain seq x y z
N MET A 1 26.56 -11.57 -1.22
CA MET A 1 26.13 -10.27 -0.67
C MET A 1 24.85 -10.54 0.10
N LYS A 2 24.80 -10.34 1.43
CA LYS A 2 23.60 -10.68 2.22
C LYS A 2 22.49 -9.67 1.90
N PHE A 3 21.29 -10.15 1.57
CA PHE A 3 20.09 -9.32 1.40
C PHE A 3 19.71 -8.63 2.73
N ASP A 4 19.80 -7.29 2.80
CA ASP A 4 19.37 -6.51 3.97
C ASP A 4 17.89 -6.12 3.85
N ILE A 5 17.06 -6.81 4.62
CA ILE A 5 15.59 -6.67 4.61
C ILE A 5 15.12 -5.27 5.04
N HIS A 6 15.84 -4.59 5.94
CA HIS A 6 15.45 -3.25 6.39
C HIS A 6 15.66 -2.22 5.30
N CYS A 7 16.80 -2.30 4.61
CA CYS A 7 17.09 -1.50 3.43
C CYS A 7 16.04 -1.75 2.33
N SER A 8 15.68 -3.01 2.10
CA SER A 8 14.69 -3.40 1.09
C SER A 8 13.28 -2.86 1.35
N LYS A 9 12.82 -2.78 2.60
CA LYS A 9 11.50 -2.20 2.92
C LYS A 9 11.46 -0.68 2.74
N ALA A 10 12.50 0.01 3.20
CA ALA A 10 12.59 1.46 3.01
C ALA A 10 12.61 1.80 1.52
N TYR A 11 13.41 1.06 0.75
CA TYR A 11 13.46 1.13 -0.69
C TYR A 11 12.11 0.81 -1.36
N TYR A 12 11.42 -0.26 -0.92
CA TYR A 12 10.08 -0.59 -1.41
C TYR A 12 9.10 0.57 -1.19
N MET A 13 9.05 1.14 0.02
CA MET A 13 8.13 2.25 0.32
C MET A 13 8.46 3.50 -0.51
N GLU A 14 9.73 3.79 -0.70
CA GLU A 14 10.20 4.90 -1.54
C GLU A 14 9.80 4.69 -3.01
N LYS A 15 10.09 3.51 -3.57
CA LYS A 15 9.72 3.15 -4.93
C LYS A 15 8.20 3.20 -5.13
N THR A 16 7.43 2.66 -4.17
CA THR A 16 5.97 2.68 -4.19
C THR A 16 5.42 4.09 -4.13
N TYR A 17 6.04 4.97 -3.33
CA TYR A 17 5.70 6.40 -3.35
C TYR A 17 5.92 7.01 -4.74
N TYR A 18 7.12 6.89 -5.30
CA TYR A 18 7.42 7.54 -6.57
C TYR A 18 6.62 6.98 -7.74
N ARG A 19 6.42 5.66 -7.80
CA ARG A 19 5.69 5.00 -8.90
C ARG A 19 4.19 5.26 -8.85
N ASN A 20 3.57 5.27 -7.67
CA ASN A 20 2.12 5.23 -7.55
C ASN A 20 1.53 6.43 -6.79
N ALA A 21 2.07 6.75 -5.62
CA ALA A 21 1.46 7.76 -4.75
C ALA A 21 1.82 9.21 -5.13
N SER A 22 2.97 9.41 -5.76
CA SER A 22 3.53 10.74 -6.06
C SER A 22 2.64 11.55 -7.01
N SER A 23 2.08 10.91 -8.05
CA SER A 23 1.20 11.57 -9.00
C SER A 23 -0.07 12.07 -8.29
N ILE A 24 -0.73 11.19 -7.52
CA ILE A 24 -1.95 11.51 -6.76
C ILE A 24 -1.67 12.63 -5.75
N SER A 25 -0.59 12.52 -4.96
CA SER A 25 -0.25 13.50 -3.94
C SER A 25 0.03 14.89 -4.54
N ASN A 26 0.79 14.95 -5.63
CA ASN A 26 1.09 16.21 -6.30
C ASN A 26 -0.13 16.80 -6.99
N SER A 27 -1.01 15.99 -7.59
CA SER A 27 -2.28 16.47 -8.15
C SER A 27 -3.20 17.07 -7.08
N CYS A 28 -3.36 16.40 -5.94
CA CYS A 28 -4.15 16.94 -4.82
C CYS A 28 -3.58 18.27 -4.32
N LYS A 29 -2.24 18.36 -4.18
CA LYS A 29 -1.54 19.60 -3.80
C LYS A 29 -1.76 20.72 -4.81
N ALA A 30 -1.62 20.41 -6.09
CA ALA A 30 -1.79 21.38 -7.18
C ALA A 30 -3.20 21.96 -7.20
N LEU A 31 -4.23 21.14 -7.01
CA LEU A 31 -5.62 21.60 -6.93
C LEU A 31 -5.84 22.57 -5.77
N ALA A 32 -5.28 22.29 -4.59
CA ALA A 32 -5.38 23.18 -3.44
C ALA A 32 -4.69 24.53 -3.70
N ILE A 33 -3.53 24.53 -4.36
CA ILE A 33 -2.81 25.75 -4.75
C ILE A 33 -3.62 26.55 -5.77
N LEU A 34 -4.15 25.90 -6.81
CA LEU A 34 -4.96 26.54 -7.86
C LEU A 34 -6.26 27.14 -7.32
N ALA A 35 -6.84 26.53 -6.29
CA ALA A 35 -8.02 27.04 -5.58
C ALA A 35 -7.69 28.22 -4.63
N GLY A 36 -6.44 28.66 -4.55
CA GLY A 36 -6.02 29.80 -3.72
C GLY A 36 -5.96 29.48 -2.22
N HIS A 37 -5.85 28.21 -1.84
CA HIS A 37 -5.72 27.84 -0.43
C HIS A 37 -4.30 28.05 0.11
N THR A 38 -4.17 28.07 1.43
CA THR A 38 -2.88 28.24 2.11
C THR A 38 -1.94 27.07 1.86
N THR A 39 -0.64 27.29 2.03
CA THR A 39 0.38 26.22 1.99
C THR A 39 0.03 25.08 2.94
N GLN A 40 -0.49 25.38 4.12
CA GLN A 40 -0.89 24.38 5.11
C GLN A 40 -2.01 23.46 4.56
N VAL A 41 -3.03 24.02 3.92
CA VAL A 41 -4.12 23.24 3.29
C VAL A 41 -3.59 22.44 2.09
N ALA A 42 -2.67 23.01 1.31
CA ALA A 42 -2.03 22.31 0.21
C ALA A 42 -1.21 21.09 0.67
N GLU A 43 -0.49 21.19 1.79
CA GLU A 43 0.20 20.04 2.39
C GLU A 43 -0.78 18.99 2.93
N MET A 44 -1.91 19.39 3.52
CA MET A 44 -2.95 18.42 3.93
C MET A 44 -3.54 17.67 2.72
N ALA A 45 -3.77 18.37 1.60
CA ALA A 45 -4.22 17.73 0.36
C ALA A 45 -3.16 16.78 -0.21
N PHE A 46 -1.87 17.17 -0.16
CA PHE A 46 -0.75 16.30 -0.51
C PHE A 46 -0.72 15.04 0.35
N ASP A 47 -0.81 15.19 1.67
CA ASP A 47 -0.77 14.09 2.64
C ASP A 47 -1.94 13.12 2.44
N TYR A 48 -3.13 13.64 2.13
CA TYR A 48 -4.27 12.80 1.75
C TYR A 48 -3.92 11.93 0.53
N GLY A 49 -3.51 12.54 -0.58
CA GLY A 49 -3.21 11.82 -1.82
C GLY A 49 -2.07 10.82 -1.65
N LYS A 50 -1.02 11.20 -0.94
CA LYS A 50 0.15 10.34 -0.65
C LYS A 50 -0.28 9.09 0.11
N ASN A 51 -0.98 9.28 1.22
CA ASN A 51 -1.35 8.16 2.09
C ASN A 51 -2.43 7.27 1.46
N LEU A 52 -3.38 7.85 0.72
CA LEU A 52 -4.37 7.07 -0.03
C LEU A 52 -3.69 6.21 -1.09
N GLY A 53 -2.77 6.78 -1.87
CA GLY A 53 -2.04 6.05 -2.91
C GLY A 53 -1.17 4.91 -2.35
N LEU A 54 -0.49 5.14 -1.22
CA LEU A 54 0.28 4.10 -0.52
C LEU A 54 -0.64 2.98 -0.01
N ALA A 55 -1.75 3.33 0.64
CA ALA A 55 -2.73 2.34 1.10
C ALA A 55 -3.28 1.51 -0.06
N PHE A 56 -3.58 2.15 -1.20
CA PHE A 56 -4.08 1.49 -2.39
C PHE A 56 -3.11 0.42 -2.92
N GLN A 57 -1.82 0.78 -3.08
CA GLN A 57 -0.82 -0.17 -3.58
C GLN A 57 -0.61 -1.34 -2.61
N LEU A 58 -0.55 -1.06 -1.30
CA LEU A 58 -0.37 -2.13 -0.30
C LEU A 58 -1.52 -3.14 -0.31
N ILE A 59 -2.76 -2.68 -0.58
CA ILE A 59 -3.90 -3.59 -0.77
C ILE A 59 -3.81 -4.33 -2.10
N ASP A 60 -3.34 -3.69 -3.17
CA ASP A 60 -3.12 -4.36 -4.47
C ASP A 60 -2.13 -5.52 -4.33
N ASP A 61 -1.00 -5.28 -3.64
CA ASP A 61 -0.01 -6.32 -3.33
C ASP A 61 -0.65 -7.48 -2.54
N VAL A 62 -1.55 -7.21 -1.61
CA VAL A 62 -2.28 -8.26 -0.85
C VAL A 62 -3.24 -9.05 -1.75
N LEU A 63 -3.95 -8.36 -2.65
CA LEU A 63 -4.88 -8.98 -3.59
C LEU A 63 -4.15 -9.84 -4.62
N ASP A 64 -2.92 -9.51 -5.01
CA ASP A 64 -2.11 -10.34 -5.91
C ASP A 64 -1.85 -11.75 -5.32
N PHE A 65 -1.74 -11.88 -3.99
CA PHE A 65 -1.59 -13.17 -3.31
C PHE A 65 -2.90 -13.86 -2.93
N SER A 66 -3.89 -13.11 -2.45
CA SER A 66 -5.11 -13.68 -1.86
C SER A 66 -6.33 -13.69 -2.78
N GLY A 67 -6.27 -12.98 -3.90
CA GLY A 67 -7.42 -12.76 -4.78
C GLY A 67 -8.56 -12.07 -4.04
N THR A 68 -9.81 -12.37 -4.44
CA THR A 68 -11.02 -11.80 -3.82
C THR A 68 -11.35 -12.38 -2.44
N SER A 69 -10.64 -13.42 -2.00
CA SER A 69 -10.97 -14.20 -0.80
C SER A 69 -9.90 -14.05 0.27
N SER A 70 -10.23 -13.39 1.39
CA SER A 70 -9.31 -13.11 2.49
C SER A 70 -8.68 -14.35 3.14
N THR A 71 -9.28 -15.53 2.96
CA THR A 71 -8.85 -16.83 3.50
C THR A 71 -8.12 -17.72 2.48
N SER A 72 -7.97 -17.28 1.23
CA SER A 72 -7.47 -18.13 0.14
C SER A 72 -6.13 -17.64 -0.42
N LEU A 73 -5.06 -17.87 0.33
CA LEU A 73 -3.68 -17.68 -0.17
C LEU A 73 -3.47 -18.50 -1.46
N GLY A 74 -2.83 -17.89 -2.46
CA GLY A 74 -2.50 -18.52 -3.74
C GLY A 74 -3.63 -18.54 -4.77
N LYS A 75 -4.80 -17.96 -4.46
CA LYS A 75 -5.90 -17.77 -5.44
C LYS A 75 -5.88 -16.41 -6.16
N GLY A 76 -4.95 -15.53 -5.81
CA GLY A 76 -4.68 -14.32 -6.57
C GLY A 76 -3.96 -14.61 -7.89
N SER A 77 -3.68 -13.56 -8.67
CA SER A 77 -2.93 -13.69 -9.93
C SER A 77 -1.48 -14.16 -9.72
N LEU A 78 -0.91 -13.89 -8.55
CA LEU A 78 0.52 -14.10 -8.25
C LEU A 78 1.41 -13.46 -9.31
N SER A 79 0.93 -12.39 -9.94
CA SER A 79 1.56 -11.78 -11.10
C SER A 79 2.86 -11.10 -10.72
N ASP A 80 2.93 -10.44 -9.57
CA ASP A 80 4.13 -9.73 -9.15
C ASP A 80 5.27 -10.71 -8.89
N ILE A 81 5.00 -11.74 -8.08
CA ILE A 81 6.02 -12.74 -7.72
C ILE A 81 6.45 -13.57 -8.95
N ARG A 82 5.55 -13.87 -9.90
CA ARG A 82 5.88 -14.54 -11.17
C ARG A 82 6.87 -13.73 -12.02
N HIS A 83 6.79 -12.40 -11.99
CA HIS A 83 7.72 -11.52 -12.70
C HIS A 83 8.93 -11.11 -11.85
N GLY A 84 9.16 -11.77 -10.71
CA GLY A 84 10.28 -11.48 -9.81
C GLY A 84 10.13 -10.17 -9.03
N ILE A 85 8.94 -9.58 -8.99
CA ILE A 85 8.66 -8.36 -8.24
C ILE A 85 8.40 -8.73 -6.78
N ILE A 86 9.30 -8.31 -5.89
CA ILE A 86 9.15 -8.51 -4.45
C ILE A 86 8.31 -7.38 -3.86
N THR A 87 7.16 -7.74 -3.29
CA THR A 87 6.17 -6.83 -2.70
C THR A 87 6.10 -6.94 -1.18
N ALA A 88 5.35 -6.04 -0.54
CA ALA A 88 5.29 -5.93 0.92
C ALA A 88 5.01 -7.25 1.67
N PRO A 89 4.09 -8.13 1.22
CA PRO A 89 3.85 -9.40 1.90
C PRO A 89 5.10 -10.29 2.03
N ILE A 90 5.91 -10.39 0.96
CA ILE A 90 7.16 -11.17 0.97
C ILE A 90 8.24 -10.47 1.82
N LEU A 91 8.31 -9.13 1.76
CA LEU A 91 9.26 -8.38 2.59
C LEU A 91 8.99 -8.56 4.09
N PHE A 92 7.72 -8.60 4.50
CA PHE A 92 7.37 -8.91 5.89
C PHE A 92 7.60 -10.38 6.23
N ALA A 93 7.32 -11.31 5.32
CA ALA A 93 7.62 -12.73 5.51
C ALA A 93 9.13 -12.97 5.73
N LEU A 94 10.00 -12.24 5.03
CA LEU A 94 11.45 -12.31 5.19
C LEU A 94 11.94 -11.92 6.59
N GLU A 95 11.23 -11.03 7.29
CA GLU A 95 11.58 -10.67 8.67
C GLU A 95 11.35 -11.83 9.65
N GLU A 96 10.30 -12.62 9.40
CA GLU A 96 9.92 -13.76 10.24
C GLU A 96 10.71 -15.02 9.85
N PHE A 97 11.01 -15.20 8.55
CA PHE A 97 11.82 -16.30 8.03
C PHE A 97 12.93 -15.79 7.09
N PRO A 98 14.09 -15.39 7.63
CA PRO A 98 15.22 -14.91 6.84
C PRO A 98 15.71 -15.90 5.78
N GLN A 99 15.52 -17.21 5.97
CA GLN A 99 15.87 -18.24 4.98
C GLN A 99 15.08 -18.13 3.67
N LEU A 100 13.94 -17.45 3.67
CA LEU A 100 13.21 -17.12 2.43
C LEU A 100 14.07 -16.25 1.50
N GLY A 101 15.07 -15.52 2.03
CA GLY A 101 15.99 -14.71 1.24
C GLY A 101 16.75 -15.52 0.19
N ALA A 102 17.18 -16.74 0.53
CA ALA A 102 17.86 -17.61 -0.43
C ALA A 102 16.94 -18.10 -1.57
N VAL A 103 15.63 -18.14 -1.33
CA VAL A 103 14.64 -18.49 -2.36
C VAL A 103 14.40 -17.27 -3.26
N VAL A 104 14.28 -16.08 -2.67
CA VAL A 104 14.14 -14.81 -3.40
C VAL A 104 15.36 -14.56 -4.29
N GLU A 105 16.58 -14.79 -3.81
CA GLU A 105 17.81 -14.64 -4.60
C GLU A 105 17.91 -15.61 -5.79
N LYS A 106 17.33 -16.80 -5.68
CA LYS A 106 17.24 -17.76 -6.79
C LYS A 106 16.18 -17.39 -7.84
N GLY A 107 15.33 -16.41 -7.55
CA GLY A 107 14.23 -15.99 -8.41
C GLY A 107 13.08 -17.00 -8.49
N PHE A 108 12.05 -16.63 -9.23
CA PHE A 108 10.76 -17.34 -9.30
C PHE A 108 10.44 -17.93 -10.67
N ASP A 109 11.41 -17.98 -11.58
CA ASP A 109 11.28 -18.66 -12.87
C ASP A 109 11.08 -20.18 -12.70
N ASN A 110 11.63 -20.74 -11.61
CA ASN A 110 11.39 -22.12 -11.21
C ASN A 110 10.13 -22.23 -10.34
N PRO A 111 9.09 -22.99 -10.77
CA PRO A 111 7.87 -23.21 -9.99
C PRO A 111 8.12 -23.71 -8.55
N ALA A 112 9.15 -24.52 -8.33
CA ALA A 112 9.47 -25.02 -6.99
C ALA A 112 9.85 -23.88 -6.01
N ASN A 113 10.54 -22.85 -6.47
CA ASN A 113 10.89 -21.69 -5.63
C ASN A 113 9.63 -20.89 -5.27
N MET A 114 8.64 -20.83 -6.17
CA MET A 114 7.37 -20.16 -5.93
C MET A 114 6.57 -20.89 -4.86
N GLU A 115 6.43 -22.22 -4.98
CA GLU A 115 5.73 -23.03 -3.97
C GLU A 115 6.36 -22.86 -2.58
N ILE A 116 7.70 -22.90 -2.51
CA ILE A 116 8.43 -22.68 -1.27
C ILE A 116 8.14 -21.28 -0.70
N ALA A 117 8.15 -20.23 -1.52
CA ALA A 117 7.86 -18.87 -1.05
C ALA A 117 6.42 -18.71 -0.56
N LEU A 118 5.44 -19.34 -1.22
CA LEU A 118 4.05 -19.34 -0.79
C LEU A 118 3.85 -20.12 0.52
N ASP A 119 4.53 -21.25 0.69
CA ASP A 119 4.52 -22.02 1.93
C ASP A 119 5.11 -21.21 3.10
N TYR A 120 6.23 -20.51 2.89
CA TYR A 120 6.76 -19.57 3.88
C TYR A 120 5.77 -18.44 4.17
N LEU A 121 5.24 -17.78 3.15
CA LEU A 121 4.28 -16.69 3.31
C LEU A 121 3.07 -17.12 4.14
N ALA A 122 2.53 -18.33 3.88
CA ALA A 122 1.40 -18.89 4.62
C ALA A 122 1.70 -19.17 6.10
N LYS A 123 2.97 -19.39 6.46
CA LYS A 123 3.45 -19.57 7.83
C LYS A 123 3.78 -18.25 8.54
N THR A 124 3.67 -17.12 7.85
CA THR A 124 4.02 -15.78 8.38
C THR A 124 2.80 -14.90 8.56
N ASN A 125 2.98 -13.77 9.24
CA ASN A 125 2.01 -12.69 9.24
C ASN A 125 2.21 -11.68 8.10
N GLY A 126 2.96 -12.02 7.04
CA GLY A 126 3.33 -11.08 5.98
C GLY A 126 2.14 -10.37 5.33
N ILE A 127 1.08 -11.12 4.98
CA ILE A 127 -0.16 -10.56 4.43
C ILE A 127 -0.86 -9.64 5.44
N GLN A 128 -0.97 -10.09 6.70
CA GLN A 128 -1.66 -9.33 7.74
C GLN A 128 -0.93 -8.02 8.05
N ARG A 129 0.40 -8.06 8.16
CA ARG A 129 1.25 -6.89 8.39
C ARG A 129 1.17 -5.89 7.23
N THR A 130 1.06 -6.36 5.99
CA THR A 130 0.78 -5.47 4.84
C THR A 130 -0.58 -4.80 4.95
N ARG A 131 -1.64 -5.54 5.32
CA ARG A 131 -2.97 -4.96 5.56
C ARG A 131 -2.97 -3.92 6.69
N ASP A 132 -2.24 -4.18 7.77
CA ASP A 132 -2.14 -3.25 8.89
C ASP A 132 -1.36 -1.98 8.52
N LEU A 133 -0.31 -2.10 7.69
CA LEU A 133 0.38 -0.95 7.12
C LEU A 133 -0.53 -0.15 6.18
N ALA A 134 -1.31 -0.82 5.34
CA ALA A 134 -2.31 -0.15 4.49
C ALA A 134 -3.34 0.61 5.33
N ARG A 135 -3.85 -0.01 6.40
CA ARG A 135 -4.78 0.63 7.35
C ARG A 135 -4.16 1.84 8.02
N LYS A 136 -2.89 1.78 8.41
CA LYS A 136 -2.15 2.93 8.95
C LYS A 136 -2.15 4.10 7.96
N HIS A 137 -1.84 3.85 6.69
CA HIS A 137 -1.87 4.88 5.66
C HIS A 137 -3.29 5.41 5.39
N ALA A 138 -4.29 4.54 5.28
CA ALA A 138 -5.70 4.97 5.13
C ALA A 138 -6.15 5.88 6.28
N ASN A 139 -5.77 5.56 7.52
CA ASN A 139 -6.05 6.40 8.69
C ASN A 139 -5.33 7.76 8.62
N LEU A 140 -4.10 7.81 8.13
CA LEU A 140 -3.37 9.07 7.92
C LEU A 140 -4.06 9.93 6.84
N ALA A 141 -4.55 9.33 5.76
CA ALA A 141 -5.32 10.03 4.74
C ALA A 141 -6.62 10.61 5.33
N ALA A 142 -7.40 9.79 6.05
CA ALA A 142 -8.64 10.25 6.69
C ALA A 142 -8.38 11.39 7.71
N LYS A 143 -7.25 11.31 8.44
CA LYS A 143 -6.83 12.37 9.36
C LYS A 143 -6.51 13.67 8.62
N ALA A 144 -5.84 13.62 7.48
CA ALA A 144 -5.55 14.81 6.67
C ALA A 144 -6.82 15.55 6.25
N ILE A 145 -7.89 14.83 5.87
CA ILE A 145 -9.19 15.45 5.57
C ILE A 145 -9.84 16.05 6.82
N LYS A 146 -9.77 15.35 7.96
CA LYS A 146 -10.31 15.86 9.23
C LYS A 146 -9.60 17.12 9.73
N SER A 147 -8.34 17.32 9.34
CA SER A 147 -7.55 18.50 9.73
C SER A 147 -7.82 19.74 8.88
N LEU A 148 -8.60 19.64 7.80
CA LEU A 148 -8.98 20.79 6.98
C LEU A 148 -9.83 21.79 7.81
N PRO A 149 -9.72 23.11 7.54
CA PRO A 149 -10.51 24.12 8.24
C PRO A 149 -12.00 23.83 8.19
N GLU A 150 -12.73 24.00 9.30
CA GLU A 150 -14.17 23.74 9.35
C GLU A 150 -14.95 24.58 8.33
N SER A 151 -16.07 24.03 7.88
CA SER A 151 -16.95 24.69 6.91
C SER A 151 -18.40 24.30 7.14
N GLU A 152 -19.27 25.30 7.17
CA GLU A 152 -20.73 25.13 7.26
C GLU A 152 -21.36 24.81 5.88
N ASP A 153 -20.59 24.87 4.80
CA ASP A 153 -21.08 24.51 3.47
C ASP A 153 -21.32 23.00 3.38
N GLU A 154 -22.58 22.63 3.18
CA GLU A 154 -23.01 21.24 3.15
C GLU A 154 -22.39 20.46 1.97
N SER A 155 -22.11 21.10 0.84
CA SER A 155 -21.42 20.48 -0.29
C SER A 155 -19.96 20.14 0.05
N ILE A 156 -19.28 21.04 0.77
CA ILE A 156 -17.91 20.82 1.26
C ILE A 156 -17.90 19.67 2.27
N ARG A 157 -18.83 19.66 3.23
CA ARG A 157 -18.97 18.58 4.22
C ARG A 157 -19.22 17.22 3.56
N ARG A 158 -20.12 17.14 2.57
CA ARG A 158 -20.37 15.93 1.79
C ARG A 158 -19.13 15.44 1.06
N SER A 159 -18.39 16.34 0.41
CA SER A 159 -17.14 16.00 -0.28
C SER A 159 -16.10 15.44 0.70
N ARG A 160 -15.96 16.04 1.89
CA ARG A 160 -15.05 15.55 2.93
C ARG A 160 -15.44 14.17 3.47
N MET A 161 -16.74 13.91 3.63
CA MET A 161 -17.23 12.57 4.00
C MET A 161 -16.87 11.55 2.93
N ALA A 162 -17.14 11.85 1.65
CA ALA A 162 -16.81 10.96 0.55
C ALA A 162 -15.31 10.63 0.46
N LEU A 163 -14.43 11.61 0.66
CA LEU A 163 -12.98 11.39 0.70
C LEU A 163 -12.55 10.50 1.88
N ARG A 164 -13.20 10.63 3.04
CA ARG A 164 -12.97 9.74 4.18
C ARG A 164 -13.48 8.33 3.90
N ASP A 165 -14.66 8.19 3.31
CA ASP A 165 -15.23 6.89 2.97
C ASP A 165 -14.38 6.16 1.92
N LEU A 166 -13.76 6.90 1.00
CA LEU A 166 -12.81 6.33 0.03
C LEU A 166 -11.64 5.63 0.72
N THR A 167 -11.18 6.13 1.88
CA THR A 167 -10.11 5.44 2.65
C THR A 167 -10.55 4.07 3.13
N ASN A 168 -11.82 3.89 3.49
CA ASN A 168 -12.37 2.59 3.89
C ASN A 168 -12.57 1.68 2.68
N ILE A 169 -13.09 2.24 1.56
CA ILE A 169 -13.27 1.50 0.30
C ILE A 169 -11.94 0.90 -0.16
N VAL A 170 -10.84 1.66 -0.08
CA VAL A 170 -9.51 1.16 -0.42
C VAL A 170 -9.12 -0.07 0.40
N LEU A 171 -9.45 -0.11 1.69
CA LEU A 171 -9.11 -1.23 2.58
C LEU A 171 -9.99 -2.47 2.36
N THR A 172 -11.24 -2.28 1.94
CA THR A 172 -12.22 -3.37 1.83
C THR A 172 -12.43 -3.86 0.39
N ARG A 173 -11.79 -3.23 -0.59
CA ARG A 173 -11.93 -3.62 -1.99
C ARG A 173 -11.40 -5.03 -2.23
N THR A 174 -12.01 -5.69 -3.21
CA THR A 174 -11.64 -7.04 -3.65
C THR A 174 -11.18 -7.07 -5.11
N LYS A 175 -11.15 -5.92 -5.78
CA LYS A 175 -10.72 -5.71 -7.17
C LYS A 175 -10.08 -4.33 -7.30
#